data_AF-A0A351X9Z3-F1
#
_entry.id   AF-A0A351X9Z3-F1
#
_cell.length_a   1.000
_cell.length_b   1.000
_cell.length_c   1.000
_cell.angle_alpha   90.00
_cell.angle_beta   90.00
_cell.angle_gamma   90.00
#
_symmetry.space_group_name_H-M   'P 1'
#
loop_
_entity.id
_entity.type
_entity.pdbx_description
1 polymer ?
#
loop_
_entity_poly.entity_id
_entity_poly.type
_entity_poly.pdbx_seq_one_letter_code
_entity_poly.pdbx_strand_id
1 'polypeptide(L)'
;MKKTKGIIWGLVIIALGVFWGLREANLIDFSIFFDGWWTLFIIVPCFIGLFNSENKALSATGLIVGVLLLVNCYYDIWQYKAYIFPALVVIVGVAIVINNLVPKN
;
A
#
# COMPACT_ATOMS: atom_id res chain seq x y z
N MET A 1 34.65 -9.77 3.74
CA MET A 1 33.42 -10.02 2.94
C MET A 1 32.24 -9.07 3.21
N LYS A 2 32.30 -8.12 4.18
CA LYS A 2 31.21 -7.14 4.42
C LYS A 2 31.19 -5.96 3.43
N LYS A 3 32.36 -5.51 2.96
CA LYS A 3 32.49 -4.33 2.07
C LYS A 3 31.91 -4.57 0.66
N THR A 4 32.07 -5.77 0.10
CA THR A 4 31.54 -6.13 -1.22
C THR A 4 30.02 -6.19 -1.24
N LYS A 5 29.37 -6.68 -0.17
CA LYS A 5 27.91 -6.66 -0.04
C LYS A 5 27.36 -5.23 -0.05
N GLY A 6 28.03 -4.31 0.65
CA GLY A 6 27.65 -2.88 0.66
C GLY A 6 27.77 -2.24 -0.72
N ILE A 7 28.84 -2.55 -1.46
CA ILE A 7 29.03 -2.06 -2.84
C ILE A 7 27.95 -2.59 -3.78
N ILE A 8 27.61 -3.89 -3.69
CA ILE A 8 26.57 -4.51 -4.52
C ILE A 8 25.20 -3.87 -4.24
N TRP A 9 24.83 -3.70 -2.97
CA TRP A 9 23.58 -3.04 -2.61
C TRP A 9 23.54 -1.58 -3.03
N GLY A 10 24.66 -0.86 -2.89
CA GLY A 10 24.79 0.51 -3.40
C GLY A 10 24.59 0.59 -4.91
N LEU A 11 25.19 -0.31 -5.67
CA LEU A 11 25.04 -0.38 -7.13
C LEU A 11 23.60 -0.67 -7.54
N VAL A 12 22.91 -1.59 -6.84
CA VAL A 12 21.49 -1.91 -7.07
C VAL A 12 20.61 -0.69 -6.83
N ILE A 13 20.84 0.06 -5.75
CA ILE A 13 20.08 1.28 -5.44
C ILE A 13 20.31 2.37 -6.50
N ILE A 14 21.56 2.56 -6.93
CA ILE A 14 21.89 3.52 -8.00
C ILE A 14 21.19 3.12 -9.31
N ALA A 15 21.25 1.84 -9.68
CA ALA A 15 20.58 1.34 -10.89
C ALA A 15 19.06 1.56 -10.81
N LEU A 16 18.41 1.24 -9.68
CA LEU A 16 16.98 1.49 -9.48
C LEU A 16 16.62 2.97 -9.60
N GLY A 17 17.42 3.87 -9.02
CA GLY A 17 17.20 5.31 -9.13
C GLY A 17 17.35 5.84 -10.56
N VAL A 18 18.35 5.35 -11.30
CA VAL A 18 18.56 5.69 -12.71
C VAL A 18 17.39 5.18 -13.56
N PHE A 19 16.97 3.92 -13.39
CA PHE A 19 15.81 3.37 -14.11
C PHE A 19 14.52 4.16 -13.83
N TRP A 20 14.28 4.56 -12.59
CA TRP A 20 13.13 5.39 -12.24
C TRP A 20 13.20 6.77 -12.91
N GLY A 21 14.37 7.43 -12.86
CA GLY A 21 14.57 8.73 -13.50
C GLY A 21 14.41 8.68 -15.04
N LEU A 22 14.90 7.61 -15.68
CA LEU A 22 14.75 7.44 -17.14
C LEU A 22 13.31 7.12 -17.54
N ARG A 23 12.54 6.43 -16.69
CA ARG A 23 11.09 6.22 -16.88
C ARG A 23 10.33 7.55 -16.83
N GLU A 24 10.55 8.37 -15.80
CA GLU A 24 9.90 9.69 -15.68
C GLU A 24 10.32 10.64 -16.81
N ALA A 25 11.54 10.50 -17.31
CA ALA A 25 12.02 11.23 -18.49
C ALA A 25 11.42 10.73 -19.83
N ASN A 26 10.52 9.73 -19.83
CA ASN A 26 9.95 9.08 -21.01
C ASN A 26 10.99 8.52 -21.99
N LEU A 27 12.21 8.22 -21.51
CA LEU A 27 13.30 7.73 -22.37
C LEU A 27 13.31 6.20 -22.51
N ILE A 28 12.68 5.48 -21.57
CA ILE A 28 12.60 4.02 -21.54
C ILE A 28 11.19 3.60 -21.11
N ASP A 29 10.55 2.76 -21.93
CA ASP A 29 9.20 2.22 -21.69
C ASP A 29 9.29 0.85 -21.00
N PHE A 30 9.77 0.83 -19.75
CA PHE A 30 9.89 -0.41 -18.96
C PHE A 30 8.64 -0.58 -18.08
N SER A 31 7.64 -1.31 -18.59
CA SER A 31 6.33 -1.50 -17.96
C SER A 31 6.20 -2.71 -17.04
N ILE A 32 7.31 -3.18 -16.43
CA ILE A 32 7.26 -4.34 -15.51
C ILE A 32 6.33 -4.08 -14.31
N PHE A 33 6.14 -2.81 -13.95
CA PHE A 33 5.28 -2.41 -12.85
C PHE A 33 4.14 -1.54 -13.38
N PHE A 34 2.91 -1.94 -13.04
CA PHE A 34 1.70 -1.17 -13.34
C PHE A 34 1.65 0.11 -12.48
N ASP A 35 0.87 1.09 -12.93
CA ASP A 35 0.70 2.35 -12.19
C ASP A 35 0.11 2.10 -10.80
N GLY A 36 0.86 2.49 -9.77
CA GLY A 36 0.47 2.27 -8.37
C GLY A 36 0.99 0.96 -7.76
N TRP A 37 1.89 0.23 -8.43
CA TRP A 37 2.50 -1.01 -7.91
C TRP A 37 3.06 -0.91 -6.48
N TRP A 38 3.55 0.27 -6.07
CA TRP A 38 4.08 0.51 -4.73
C TRP A 38 3.04 0.25 -3.62
N THR A 39 1.74 0.41 -3.92
CA THR A 39 0.65 0.14 -2.98
C THR A 39 0.56 -1.35 -2.63
N LEU A 40 1.10 -2.26 -3.45
CA LEU A 40 1.20 -3.68 -3.12
C LEU A 40 2.02 -3.95 -1.85
N PHE A 41 3.02 -3.10 -1.54
CA PHE A 41 3.76 -3.22 -0.28
C PHE A 41 2.89 -2.97 0.95
N ILE A 42 1.74 -2.32 0.80
CA ILE A 42 0.76 -2.12 1.86
C ILE A 42 -0.30 -3.22 1.79
N ILE A 43 -0.84 -3.47 0.59
CA ILE A 43 -1.94 -4.43 0.39
C ILE A 43 -1.53 -5.85 0.79
N VAL A 44 -0.34 -6.32 0.37
CA VAL A 44 0.12 -7.70 0.62
C VAL A 44 0.24 -8.01 2.12
N PRO A 45 0.99 -7.23 2.95
CA PRO A 45 1.07 -7.51 4.39
C PRO A 45 -0.26 -7.31 5.11
N CYS A 46 -1.10 -6.36 4.70
CA CYS A 46 -2.44 -6.20 5.28
C CYS A 46 -3.37 -7.36 4.92
N PHE A 47 -3.28 -7.89 3.70
CA PHE A 47 -4.06 -9.06 3.26
C PHE A 47 -3.65 -10.32 4.04
N ILE A 48 -2.34 -10.56 4.17
CA ILE A 48 -1.81 -11.66 5.01
C ILE A 48 -2.21 -11.46 6.48
N GLY A 49 -2.14 -10.23 6.98
CA GLY A 49 -2.57 -9.84 8.32
C GLY A 49 -4.06 -10.11 8.57
N LEU A 50 -4.91 -10.07 7.55
CA LEU A 50 -6.33 -10.36 7.69
C LEU A 50 -6.60 -11.82 8.11
N PHE A 51 -5.72 -12.74 7.70
CA PHE A 51 -5.79 -14.17 8.04
C PHE A 51 -4.98 -14.53 9.29
N ASN A 52 -3.88 -13.82 9.57
CA ASN A 52 -2.91 -14.21 10.61
C ASN A 52 -2.85 -13.28 11.85
N SER A 53 -3.52 -12.11 11.86
CA SER A 53 -3.40 -11.16 12.98
C SER A 53 -4.53 -11.27 14.01
N GLU A 54 -4.18 -11.11 15.29
CA GLU A 54 -5.16 -10.94 16.38
C GLU A 54 -6.00 -9.66 16.20
N ASN A 55 -5.42 -8.63 15.56
CA ASN A 55 -6.05 -7.33 15.31
C ASN A 55 -6.56 -7.21 13.86
N LYS A 56 -7.56 -8.03 13.52
CA LYS A 56 -8.21 -8.06 12.20
C LYS A 56 -8.71 -6.69 11.72
N ALA A 57 -9.12 -5.83 12.65
CA ALA A 57 -9.60 -4.47 12.35
C ALA A 57 -8.50 -3.55 11.74
N LEU A 58 -7.26 -3.67 12.21
CA LEU A 58 -6.14 -2.87 11.70
C LEU A 58 -5.69 -3.37 10.32
N SER A 59 -5.68 -4.69 10.13
CA SER A 59 -5.38 -5.31 8.84
C SER A 59 -6.44 -4.96 7.79
N ALA A 60 -7.73 -4.95 8.16
CA ALA A 60 -8.83 -4.55 7.28
C ALA A 60 -8.76 -3.06 6.89
N THR A 61 -8.51 -2.17 7.85
CA THR A 61 -8.40 -0.73 7.57
C THR A 61 -7.16 -0.41 6.72
N GLY A 62 -6.01 -1.02 7.00
CA GLY A 62 -4.81 -0.90 6.16
C GLY A 62 -5.01 -1.41 4.73
N LEU A 63 -5.78 -2.49 4.57
CA LEU A 63 -6.15 -3.01 3.25
C LEU A 63 -7.04 -2.02 2.48
N ILE A 64 -8.04 -1.44 3.14
CA ILE A 64 -8.93 -0.42 2.53
C ILE A 64 -8.11 0.79 2.07
N VAL A 65 -7.17 1.27 2.90
CA VAL A 65 -6.27 2.37 2.54
C VAL A 65 -5.38 2.01 1.35
N GLY A 66 -4.80 0.81 1.34
CA GLY A 66 -3.97 0.34 0.23
C GLY A 66 -4.73 0.28 -1.10
N VAL A 67 -5.97 -0.22 -1.08
CA VAL A 67 -6.83 -0.28 -2.27
C VAL A 67 -7.24 1.12 -2.74
N LEU A 68 -7.60 2.03 -1.82
CA LEU A 68 -7.92 3.43 -2.16
C LEU A 68 -6.74 4.14 -2.84
N LEU A 69 -5.52 3.93 -2.35
CA LEU A 69 -4.30 4.48 -2.96
C LEU A 69 -4.06 3.91 -4.36
N LEU A 70 -4.32 2.62 -4.57
CA LEU A 70 -4.19 1.99 -5.88
C LEU A 70 -5.21 2.57 -6.85
N VAL A 71 -6.48 2.69 -6.44
CA VAL A 71 -7.54 3.31 -7.25
C VAL A 71 -7.19 4.75 -7.61
N ASN A 72 -6.60 5.51 -6.68
CA ASN A 72 -6.16 6.89 -6.96
C ASN A 72 -5.10 6.99 -8.05
N CYS A 73 -4.33 5.93 -8.28
CA CYS A 73 -3.32 5.92 -9.33
C CYS A 73 -3.93 5.75 -10.73
N TYR A 74 -5.13 5.16 -10.83
CA TYR A 74 -5.85 4.96 -12.10
C TYR A 74 -6.95 5.99 -12.34
N TYR A 75 -7.59 6.44 -11.27
CA TYR A 75 -8.68 7.41 -11.28
C TYR A 75 -8.34 8.51 -10.27
N ASP A 76 -8.36 9.78 -10.68
CA ASP A 76 -8.17 10.88 -9.74
C ASP A 76 -9.38 10.99 -8.80
N ILE A 77 -9.34 10.23 -7.71
CA ILE A 77 -10.38 10.20 -6.68
C ILE A 77 -10.18 11.29 -5.63
N TRP A 78 -9.15 12.12 -5.75
CA TRP A 78 -8.89 13.21 -4.80
C TRP A 78 -10.02 14.24 -4.78
N GLN A 79 -10.74 14.38 -5.90
CA GLN A 79 -11.98 15.14 -6.00
C GLN A 79 -13.09 14.63 -5.04
N TYR A 80 -13.06 13.35 -4.66
CA TYR A 80 -14.01 12.72 -3.74
C TYR A 80 -13.48 12.56 -2.30
N LYS A 81 -12.34 13.17 -1.96
CA LYS A 81 -11.74 13.10 -0.61
C LYS A 81 -12.73 13.47 0.51
N ALA A 82 -13.67 14.37 0.21
CA ALA A 82 -14.70 14.83 1.13
C ALA A 82 -15.67 13.71 1.56
N TYR A 83 -15.78 12.63 0.77
CA TYR A 83 -16.62 11.45 1.06
C TYR A 83 -15.81 10.26 1.55
N ILE A 84 -14.58 10.08 1.05
CA ILE A 84 -13.70 8.96 1.43
C ILE A 84 -13.34 9.03 2.92
N PHE A 85 -13.00 10.22 3.43
CA PHE A 85 -12.60 10.38 4.83
C PHE A 85 -13.73 10.09 5.83
N PRO A 86 -14.95 10.66 5.68
CA PRO A 86 -16.09 10.28 6.52
C PRO A 86 -16.43 8.79 6.42
N ALA A 87 -16.40 8.20 5.21
CA ALA A 87 -16.69 6.78 5.04
C ALA A 87 -15.69 5.89 5.81
N LEU A 88 -14.41 6.24 5.79
CA LEU A 88 -13.37 5.52 6.52
C LEU A 88 -13.58 5.62 8.04
N VAL A 89 -13.95 6.81 8.55
CA VAL A 89 -14.30 7.01 9.97
C VAL A 89 -15.52 6.16 10.37
N VAL A 90 -16.57 6.12 9.54
CA VAL A 90 -17.76 5.29 9.79
C VAL A 90 -17.41 3.81 9.80
N ILE A 91 -16.61 3.32 8.85
CA ILE A 91 -16.19 1.91 8.79
C ILE A 91 -15.40 1.53 10.05
N VAL A 92 -14.48 2.40 10.51
CA VAL A 92 -13.73 2.18 11.76
C VAL A 92 -14.66 2.15 12.97
N GLY A 93 -15.60 3.09 13.06
CA GLY A 93 -16.59 3.13 14.14
C GLY A 93 -17.47 1.89 14.19
N VAL A 94 -17.96 1.44 13.03
CA VAL A 94 -18.74 0.20 12.91
C VAL A 94 -17.90 -1.02 13.29
N ALA A 95 -16.64 -1.10 12.86
CA ALA A 95 -15.75 -2.19 13.24
C ALA A 95 -15.51 -2.24 14.76
N ILE A 96 -15.35 -1.09 15.43
CA ILE A 96 -15.23 -1.02 16.89
C ILE A 96 -16.51 -1.52 17.57
N VAL A 97 -17.68 -1.09 17.10
CA VAL A 97 -18.98 -1.53 17.65
C VAL A 97 -19.14 -3.04 17.49
N ILE A 98 -18.90 -3.59 16.30
CA ILE A 98 -19.01 -5.03 16.04
C ILE A 98 -18.05 -5.82 16.93
N ASN A 99 -16.79 -5.38 17.07
CA ASN A 99 -15.81 -6.07 17.93
C ASN A 99 -16.18 -6.04 19.43
N ASN A 100 -16.98 -5.07 19.89
CA ASN A 100 -17.47 -5.01 21.26
C ASN A 100 -18.81 -5.72 21.46
N LEU A 101 -19.62 -5.85 20.40
CA LEU A 101 -20.91 -6.56 20.45
C LEU A 101 -20.76 -8.07 20.24
N VAL A 102 -19.74 -8.51 19.51
CA VAL A 102 -19.46 -9.94 19.31
C VAL A 102 -18.67 -10.45 20.53
N PRO A 103 -19.25 -11.31 21.38
CA PRO A 103 -18.52 -11.89 22.51
C PRO A 103 -17.35 -12.72 21.98
N LYS A 104 -16.15 -12.49 22.53
CA LYS A 104 -15.00 -13.38 22.32
C LYS A 104 -15.29 -14.69 23.06
N ASN A 105 -15.81 -15.67 22.33
CA ASN A 105 -15.82 -17.08 22.74
C ASN A 105 -14.40 -17.66 22.69
#